data_AF-A0A4W3GEJ6-F1
#
_entry.id   AF-A0A4W3GEJ6-F1
#
_cell.length_a   1.000
_cell.length_b   1.000
_cell.length_c   1.000
_cell.angle_alpha   90.00
_cell.angle_beta   90.00
_cell.angle_gamma   90.00
#
_symmetry.space_group_name_H-M   'P 1'
#
loop_
_entity.id
_entity.type
_entity.pdbx_description
1 polymer ?
#
loop_
_entity_poly.entity_id
_entity_poly.type
_entity_poly.pdbx_seq_one_letter_code
_entity_poly.pdbx_strand_id
1 'polypeptide(L)'
;HKNSGSELSVIILPPANSIIGHYSLKCKISSDGKSATAQMGKFVLLFNPWCEGTVPSSESLLDLKEYVQSDQGLLYQGVKMFIKTLAWHFGQVLANILDICLAILDQSNNFLANPAKDYSKRNKPVYVSRVVTAMMNSEDDKGILLGRWSSTYPDGVNPLLWNGSTSILQQWHESGFQAVRYGQCWVFSAVACTVFRCLGIPSRPITNFNSAHDTNANLEIDCIVDMKGKKIPGASRDTIWNFHCWTECWMKRRDLKPEFDGWQVLDATPQEKSEGIYCCGPTSIKAIKNGHINEKYETKFVFSEVNADYVTWCSLENKSLKKIKVNTYLVG
;
A
#
# COMPACT_ATOMS: atom_id res chain seq x y z
N HIS A 1 39.23 9.04 -11.36
CA HIS A 1 39.97 9.62 -10.21
C HIS A 1 40.61 10.92 -10.64
N LYS A 2 40.44 11.98 -9.85
CA LYS A 2 41.36 13.13 -9.87
C LYS A 2 42.21 13.00 -8.62
N ASN A 3 43.52 13.19 -8.77
CA ASN A 3 44.47 13.00 -7.69
C ASN A 3 45.13 14.35 -7.40
N SER A 4 45.06 14.82 -6.15
CA SER A 4 45.77 16.01 -5.70
C SER A 4 46.47 15.67 -4.38
N GLY A 5 47.78 15.39 -4.45
CA GLY A 5 48.58 15.04 -3.28
C GLY A 5 48.11 13.73 -2.63
N SER A 6 47.68 13.80 -1.38
CA SER A 6 47.21 12.65 -0.56
C SER A 6 45.70 12.40 -0.63
N GLU A 7 44.96 13.13 -1.47
CA GLU A 7 43.51 13.00 -1.59
C GLU A 7 43.10 12.27 -2.87
N LEU A 8 42.26 11.24 -2.70
CA LEU A 8 41.69 10.45 -3.80
C LEU A 8 40.19 10.72 -3.92
N SER A 9 39.77 11.37 -5.01
CA SER A 9 38.33 11.42 -5.34
C SER A 9 37.87 10.11 -5.97
N VAL A 10 36.87 9.48 -5.34
CA VAL A 10 36.21 8.26 -5.80
C VAL A 10 34.72 8.52 -6.00
N ILE A 11 34.16 8.06 -7.12
CA ILE A 11 32.72 8.09 -7.39
C ILE A 11 32.21 6.65 -7.32
N ILE A 12 31.19 6.42 -6.51
CA ILE A 12 30.54 5.11 -6.35
C ILE A 12 29.17 5.19 -7.03
N LEU A 13 28.91 4.29 -7.98
CA LEU A 13 27.68 4.26 -8.76
C LEU A 13 26.96 2.92 -8.50
N PRO A 14 25.96 2.87 -7.60
CA PRO A 14 25.17 1.66 -7.41
C PRO A 14 24.33 1.36 -8.66
N PRO A 15 24.19 0.08 -9.07
CA PRO A 15 23.26 -0.30 -10.14
C PRO A 15 21.81 0.12 -9.84
N ALA A 16 21.02 0.42 -10.88
CA ALA A 16 19.60 0.81 -10.73
C ALA A 16 18.71 -0.29 -10.11
N ASN A 17 19.17 -1.55 -10.12
CA ASN A 17 18.51 -2.70 -9.51
C ASN A 17 19.17 -3.12 -8.17
N SER A 18 19.87 -2.20 -7.51
CA SER A 18 20.42 -2.43 -6.18
C SER A 18 19.32 -2.67 -5.15
N ILE A 19 19.67 -3.43 -4.11
CA ILE A 19 18.80 -3.69 -2.96
C ILE A 19 18.66 -2.39 -2.15
N ILE A 20 17.45 -2.03 -1.73
CA ILE A 20 17.27 -0.87 -0.85
C ILE A 20 17.57 -1.24 0.61
N GLY A 21 17.93 -0.25 1.43
CA GLY A 21 18.13 -0.39 2.87
C GLY A 21 19.45 0.18 3.36
N HIS A 22 19.85 -0.21 4.58
CA HIS A 22 21.10 0.24 5.20
C HIS A 22 22.31 -0.51 4.63
N TYR A 23 23.35 0.25 4.29
CA TYR A 23 24.63 -0.22 3.79
C TYR A 23 25.77 0.20 4.71
N SER A 24 26.82 -0.63 4.72
CA SER A 24 28.11 -0.36 5.36
C SER A 24 29.19 -0.34 4.29
N LEU A 25 29.85 0.80 4.10
CA LEU A 25 30.96 0.93 3.15
C LEU A 25 32.28 0.60 3.83
N LYS A 26 33.01 -0.37 3.26
CA LYS A 26 34.36 -0.77 3.70
C LYS A 26 35.34 -0.63 2.54
N CYS A 27 36.52 -0.09 2.81
CA CYS A 27 37.62 0.00 1.85
C CYS A 27 38.69 -1.01 2.22
N LYS A 28 39.06 -1.90 1.30
CA LYS A 28 40.21 -2.79 1.46
C LYS A 28 41.41 -2.15 0.77
N ILE A 29 42.44 -1.81 1.55
CA ILE A 29 43.69 -1.23 1.10
C ILE A 29 44.73 -2.34 1.08
N SER A 30 45.38 -2.56 -0.06
CA SER A 30 46.45 -3.55 -0.21
C SER A 30 47.72 -2.85 -0.68
N SER A 31 48.83 -3.06 0.03
CA SER A 31 50.15 -2.47 -0.26
C SER A 31 51.25 -3.41 0.25
N ASP A 32 52.28 -3.64 -0.56
CA ASP A 32 53.47 -4.45 -0.22
C ASP A 32 53.16 -5.82 0.39
N GLY A 33 52.21 -6.55 -0.20
CA GLY A 33 51.79 -7.88 0.26
C GLY A 33 50.97 -7.89 1.55
N LYS A 34 50.70 -6.72 2.15
CA LYS A 34 49.82 -6.55 3.31
C LYS A 34 48.48 -6.00 2.87
N SER A 35 47.41 -6.36 3.60
CA SER A 35 46.09 -5.77 3.38
C SER A 35 45.45 -5.36 4.70
N ALA A 36 44.81 -4.20 4.69
CA ALA A 36 44.02 -3.67 5.79
C ALA A 36 42.61 -3.34 5.28
N THR A 37 41.60 -3.47 6.13
CA THR A 37 40.22 -3.05 5.81
C THR A 37 39.82 -1.92 6.74
N ALA A 38 39.41 -0.79 6.17
CA ALA A 38 38.90 0.36 6.89
C ALA A 38 37.39 0.49 6.71
N GLN A 39 36.67 0.81 7.79
CA GLN A 39 35.26 1.19 7.74
C GLN A 39 35.17 2.65 7.27
N MET A 40 34.52 2.89 6.13
CA MET A 40 34.41 4.23 5.54
C MET A 40 33.16 4.96 5.99
N GLY A 41 32.08 4.23 6.31
CA GLY A 41 30.84 4.82 6.77
C GLY A 41 29.63 3.92 6.58
N LYS A 42 28.45 4.47 6.82
CA LYS A 42 27.16 3.84 6.56
C LYS A 42 26.32 4.79 5.70
N PHE A 43 25.44 4.24 4.88
CA PHE A 43 24.50 5.01 4.06
C PHE A 43 23.22 4.22 3.84
N VAL A 44 22.15 4.90 3.40
CA VAL A 44 20.90 4.25 3.01
C VAL A 44 20.77 4.36 1.50
N LEU A 45 20.34 3.27 0.87
CA LEU A 45 19.98 3.25 -0.55
C LEU A 45 18.46 3.06 -0.68
N LEU A 46 17.81 3.87 -1.51
CA LEU A 46 16.36 3.86 -1.75
C LEU A 46 16.06 3.61 -3.23
N PHE A 47 14.79 3.41 -3.56
CA PHE A 47 14.37 3.43 -4.96
C PHE A 47 14.61 4.83 -5.55
N ASN A 48 14.99 4.87 -6.83
CA ASN A 48 15.32 6.11 -7.52
C ASN A 48 14.37 6.36 -8.71
N PRO A 49 13.26 7.08 -8.50
CA PRO A 49 12.32 7.38 -9.58
C PRO A 49 12.85 8.39 -10.59
N TRP A 50 13.95 9.09 -10.30
CA TRP A 50 14.64 9.99 -11.24
C TRP A 50 15.61 9.27 -12.18
N CYS A 51 15.87 7.98 -11.97
CA CYS A 51 16.70 7.20 -12.89
C CYS A 51 15.93 6.92 -14.19
N GLU A 52 16.56 7.17 -15.34
CA GLU A 52 15.96 6.96 -16.65
C GLU A 52 15.35 5.56 -16.79
N GLY A 53 14.11 5.51 -17.28
CA GLY A 53 13.38 4.26 -17.47
C GLY A 53 12.76 3.68 -16.19
N THR A 54 12.74 4.41 -15.07
CA THR A 54 12.00 4.01 -13.85
C THR A 54 10.55 4.49 -13.90
N VAL A 55 10.36 5.75 -14.30
CA VAL A 55 9.07 6.40 -14.55
C VAL A 55 9.07 6.91 -16.00
N PRO A 56 7.97 6.79 -16.77
CA PRO A 56 7.89 7.33 -18.12
C PRO A 56 8.09 8.83 -18.13
N SER A 57 8.70 9.34 -19.19
CA SER A 57 8.90 10.78 -19.40
C SER A 57 7.60 11.59 -19.46
N SER A 58 6.46 10.95 -19.72
CA SER A 58 5.13 11.58 -19.70
C SER A 58 4.64 11.91 -18.30
N GLU A 59 5.19 11.29 -17.25
CA GLU A 59 5.01 11.72 -15.87
C GLU A 59 6.16 12.68 -15.54
N SER A 60 5.81 13.94 -15.35
CA SER A 60 6.71 15.08 -15.31
C SER A 60 7.51 15.14 -13.99
N LEU A 61 8.55 15.98 -13.94
CA LEU A 61 9.21 16.33 -12.67
C LEU A 61 8.23 16.92 -11.63
N LEU A 62 7.10 17.50 -12.06
CA LEU A 62 6.05 17.97 -11.17
C LEU A 62 5.30 16.80 -10.51
N ASP A 63 5.11 15.70 -11.24
CA ASP A 63 4.51 14.48 -10.71
C ASP A 63 5.40 13.85 -9.65
N LEU A 64 6.73 13.83 -9.84
CA LEU A 64 7.65 13.33 -8.81
C LEU A 64 7.75 14.26 -7.58
N LYS A 65 7.58 15.58 -7.78
CA LYS A 65 7.44 16.51 -6.64
C LYS A 65 6.22 16.15 -5.80
N GLU A 66 5.08 15.86 -6.43
CA GLU A 66 3.86 15.49 -5.71
C GLU A 66 3.94 14.08 -5.12
N TYR A 67 4.23 13.07 -5.93
CA TYR A 67 4.08 11.66 -5.56
C TYR A 67 5.27 11.09 -4.79
N VAL A 68 6.35 11.84 -4.60
CA VAL A 68 7.53 11.43 -3.80
C VAL A 68 7.90 12.48 -2.75
N GLN A 69 8.04 13.75 -3.15
CA GLN A 69 8.62 14.78 -2.28
C GLN A 69 7.59 15.48 -1.38
N SER A 70 6.35 15.63 -1.83
CA SER A 70 5.30 16.30 -1.05
C SER A 70 4.97 15.50 0.20
N ASP A 71 5.07 16.13 1.37
CA ASP A 71 4.81 15.52 2.68
C ASP A 71 3.47 15.94 3.27
N GLN A 72 2.67 16.69 2.50
CA GLN A 72 1.31 17.08 2.80
C GLN A 72 0.40 16.64 1.67
N GLY A 73 -0.83 16.24 2.00
CA GLY A 73 -1.78 15.80 1.00
C GLY A 73 -3.22 15.94 1.45
N LEU A 74 -4.11 15.56 0.55
CA LEU A 74 -5.55 15.54 0.76
C LEU A 74 -6.05 14.11 0.58
N LEU A 75 -6.92 13.69 1.50
CA LEU A 75 -7.73 12.49 1.40
C LEU A 75 -9.17 12.92 1.12
N TYR A 76 -9.92 12.10 0.38
CA TYR A 76 -11.32 12.35 0.10
C TYR A 76 -12.18 11.37 0.91
N GLN A 77 -13.31 11.84 1.43
CA GLN A 77 -14.21 11.07 2.29
C GLN A 77 -15.66 11.50 2.05
N GLY A 78 -16.59 10.87 2.76
CA GLY A 78 -18.01 11.26 2.77
C GLY A 78 -18.85 10.30 1.93
N VAL A 79 -19.66 10.85 1.04
CA VAL A 79 -20.52 10.07 0.14
C VAL A 79 -20.42 10.63 -1.27
N LYS A 80 -20.77 9.85 -2.30
CA LYS A 80 -20.70 10.24 -3.72
C LYS A 80 -21.31 11.62 -4.03
N MET A 81 -22.39 11.97 -3.33
CA MET A 81 -23.11 13.24 -3.52
C MET A 81 -22.58 14.40 -2.65
N PHE A 82 -21.69 14.13 -1.71
CA PHE A 82 -21.14 15.12 -0.79
C PHE A 82 -19.72 14.73 -0.36
N ILE A 83 -18.78 14.96 -1.27
CA ILE A 83 -17.35 14.67 -1.09
C ILE A 83 -16.75 15.71 -0.15
N LYS A 84 -16.06 15.23 0.89
CA LYS A 84 -15.30 16.04 1.84
C LYS A 84 -13.81 15.80 1.65
N THR A 85 -13.02 16.81 1.97
CA THR A 85 -11.56 16.73 2.02
C THR A 85 -11.06 16.66 3.45
N LEU A 86 -10.03 15.84 3.67
CA LEU A 86 -9.29 15.73 4.92
C LEU A 86 -7.82 16.02 4.61
N ALA A 87 -7.27 17.06 5.21
CA ALA A 87 -5.83 17.31 5.13
C ALA A 87 -5.05 16.26 5.91
N TRP A 88 -3.96 15.77 5.33
CA TRP A 88 -3.12 14.75 5.93
C TRP A 88 -1.65 15.13 5.83
N HIS A 89 -0.93 15.01 6.95
CA HIS A 89 0.51 15.18 6.99
C HIS A 89 1.21 13.82 6.88
N PHE A 90 1.76 13.53 5.70
CA PHE A 90 2.51 12.30 5.45
C PHE A 90 3.84 12.30 6.22
N GLY A 91 4.56 13.44 6.22
CA GLY A 91 5.75 13.66 7.04
C GLY A 91 6.92 12.71 6.80
N GLN A 92 7.07 12.14 5.59
CA GLN A 92 8.09 11.12 5.28
C GLN A 92 9.54 11.58 5.39
N VAL A 93 9.77 12.90 5.44
CA VAL A 93 11.11 13.52 5.59
C VAL A 93 11.46 13.87 7.04
N LEU A 94 10.53 13.67 7.98
CA LEU A 94 10.78 13.93 9.40
C LEU A 94 11.79 12.93 9.99
N ALA A 95 12.49 13.37 11.03
CA ALA A 95 13.51 12.58 11.71
C ALA A 95 12.97 11.20 12.13
N ASN A 96 13.81 10.18 11.97
CA ASN A 96 13.56 8.76 12.29
C ASN A 96 12.48 8.07 11.44
N ILE A 97 11.65 8.78 10.65
CA ILE A 97 10.61 8.14 9.83
C ILE A 97 11.21 7.20 8.79
N LEU A 98 12.34 7.57 8.17
CA LEU A 98 13.04 6.69 7.23
C LEU A 98 13.52 5.39 7.88
N ASP A 99 14.13 5.47 9.06
CA ASP A 99 14.59 4.27 9.77
C ASP A 99 13.42 3.38 10.20
N ILE A 100 12.30 3.98 10.64
CA ILE A 100 11.05 3.24 10.93
C ILE A 100 10.53 2.56 9.66
N CYS A 101 10.51 3.26 8.52
CA CYS A 101 10.04 2.70 7.25
C CYS A 101 10.89 1.50 6.80
N LEU A 102 12.21 1.54 7.04
CA LEU A 102 13.09 0.41 6.78
C LEU A 102 12.88 -0.73 7.79
N ALA A 103 12.66 -0.41 9.07
CA ALA A 103 12.37 -1.39 10.11
C ALA A 103 11.07 -2.16 9.85
N ILE A 104 10.06 -1.56 9.20
CA ILE A 104 8.84 -2.25 8.77
C ILE A 104 9.17 -3.50 7.95
N LEU A 105 10.12 -3.40 7.01
CA LEU A 105 10.52 -4.53 6.17
C LEU A 105 11.16 -5.65 7.01
N ASP A 106 11.91 -5.28 8.05
CA ASP A 106 12.58 -6.20 8.98
C ASP A 106 11.61 -6.83 10.01
N GLN A 107 10.40 -6.30 10.17
CA GLN A 107 9.36 -6.87 11.03
C GLN A 107 8.35 -7.76 10.29
N SER A 108 8.45 -7.88 8.98
CA SER A 108 7.57 -8.74 8.17
C SER A 108 7.80 -10.23 8.44
N ASN A 109 6.74 -11.04 8.38
CA ASN A 109 6.83 -12.50 8.42
C ASN A 109 7.79 -13.03 7.34
N ASN A 110 7.87 -12.38 6.17
CA ASN A 110 8.82 -12.72 5.11
C ASN A 110 10.27 -12.63 5.59
N PHE A 111 10.63 -11.55 6.28
CA PHE A 111 11.95 -11.35 6.84
C PHE A 111 12.21 -12.29 8.00
N LEU A 112 11.29 -12.39 8.96
CA LEU A 112 11.44 -13.24 10.14
C LEU A 112 11.59 -14.72 9.77
N ALA A 113 10.94 -15.17 8.71
CA ALA A 113 11.08 -16.53 8.20
C ALA A 113 12.44 -16.77 7.51
N ASN A 114 12.93 -15.82 6.70
CA ASN A 114 14.22 -15.95 6.03
C ASN A 114 14.81 -14.58 5.64
N PRO A 115 15.66 -13.98 6.51
CA PRO A 115 16.21 -12.65 6.29
C PRO A 115 17.01 -12.52 4.97
N ALA A 116 17.82 -13.52 4.64
CA ALA A 116 18.66 -13.48 3.44
C ALA A 116 17.82 -13.49 2.15
N LYS A 117 16.76 -14.32 2.13
CA LYS A 117 15.83 -14.40 1.00
C LYS A 117 15.02 -13.11 0.86
N ASP A 118 14.57 -12.52 1.97
CA ASP A 118 13.87 -11.25 1.97
C ASP A 118 14.76 -10.12 1.43
N TYR A 119 15.96 -9.93 1.99
CA TYR A 119 16.92 -8.92 1.53
C TYR A 119 17.20 -9.02 0.03
N SER A 120 17.39 -10.23 -0.51
CA SER A 120 17.67 -10.45 -1.94
C SER A 120 16.57 -9.95 -2.88
N LYS A 121 15.35 -9.71 -2.37
CA LYS A 121 14.18 -9.28 -3.13
C LYS A 121 13.84 -7.80 -2.94
N ARG A 122 14.48 -7.08 -2.01
CA ARG A 122 14.17 -5.67 -1.74
C ARG A 122 14.61 -4.72 -2.86
N ASN A 123 15.22 -5.22 -3.93
CA ASN A 123 15.40 -4.47 -5.17
C ASN A 123 14.18 -4.48 -6.10
N LYS A 124 13.11 -5.22 -5.75
CA LYS A 124 11.90 -5.35 -6.57
C LYS A 124 10.77 -4.54 -5.95
N PRO A 125 10.31 -3.42 -6.57
CA PRO A 125 9.22 -2.62 -6.01
C PRO A 125 7.93 -3.42 -5.86
N VAL A 126 7.64 -4.36 -6.78
CA VAL A 126 6.49 -5.30 -6.68
C VAL A 126 6.53 -6.13 -5.39
N TYR A 127 7.72 -6.56 -4.95
CA TYR A 127 7.85 -7.35 -3.73
C TYR A 127 7.75 -6.46 -2.49
N VAL A 128 8.54 -5.38 -2.46
CA VAL A 128 8.54 -4.44 -1.33
C VAL A 128 7.15 -3.87 -1.11
N SER A 129 6.43 -3.54 -2.18
CA SER A 129 5.12 -2.94 -2.08
C SER A 129 4.10 -3.87 -1.44
N ARG A 130 4.11 -5.15 -1.82
CA ARG A 130 3.26 -6.18 -1.23
C ARG A 130 3.59 -6.46 0.25
N VAL A 131 4.88 -6.47 0.62
CA VAL A 131 5.32 -6.60 2.02
C VAL A 131 4.82 -5.43 2.85
N VAL A 132 4.97 -4.19 2.36
CA VAL A 132 4.49 -2.99 3.05
C VAL A 132 2.98 -3.06 3.23
N THR A 133 2.21 -3.41 2.19
CA THR A 133 0.77 -3.56 2.28
C THR A 133 0.33 -4.53 3.38
N ALA A 134 0.97 -5.70 3.47
CA ALA A 134 0.71 -6.68 4.54
C ALA A 134 1.02 -6.10 5.93
N MET A 135 2.17 -5.41 6.05
CA MET A 135 2.61 -4.81 7.31
C MET A 135 1.77 -3.64 7.80
N MET A 136 0.93 -3.03 6.96
CA MET A 136 0.10 -1.90 7.41
C MET A 136 -0.99 -2.33 8.39
N ASN A 137 -1.50 -3.56 8.28
CA ASN A 137 -2.50 -4.10 9.18
C ASN A 137 -1.91 -5.16 10.12
N SER A 138 -2.49 -5.30 11.30
CA SER A 138 -1.98 -6.18 12.35
C SER A 138 -2.66 -7.55 12.42
N GLU A 139 -3.29 -8.03 11.34
CA GLU A 139 -4.09 -9.26 11.38
C GLU A 139 -3.21 -10.53 11.42
N ASP A 140 -2.13 -10.57 10.63
CA ASP A 140 -1.26 -11.75 10.49
C ASP A 140 0.20 -11.51 10.88
N ASP A 141 0.65 -10.25 10.81
CA ASP A 141 2.03 -9.80 11.04
C ASP A 141 2.14 -8.94 12.32
N LYS A 142 3.36 -8.54 12.70
CA LYS A 142 3.59 -7.42 13.65
C LYS A 142 3.27 -6.06 13.00
N GLY A 143 2.11 -5.97 12.35
CA GLY A 143 1.73 -4.82 11.54
C GLY A 143 1.36 -3.58 12.34
N ILE A 144 1.19 -2.49 11.63
CA ILE A 144 1.20 -1.14 12.20
C ILE A 144 -0.13 -0.76 12.84
N LEU A 145 -1.25 -1.01 12.16
CA LEU A 145 -2.56 -0.55 12.59
C LEU A 145 -3.50 -1.72 12.87
N LEU A 146 -4.22 -1.63 13.99
CA LEU A 146 -5.39 -2.46 14.26
C LEU A 146 -6.64 -1.79 13.69
N GLY A 147 -7.34 -2.49 12.80
CA GLY A 147 -8.55 -1.99 12.16
C GLY A 147 -9.77 -2.00 13.08
N ARG A 148 -10.61 -0.96 13.03
CA ARG A 148 -11.88 -0.94 13.77
C ARG A 148 -12.95 -0.07 13.12
N TRP A 149 -14.06 -0.69 12.72
CA TRP A 149 -15.24 -0.06 12.11
C TRP A 149 -16.47 -0.01 13.05
N SER A 150 -16.25 -0.16 14.35
CA SER A 150 -17.29 0.01 15.38
C SER A 150 -17.57 1.49 15.67
N SER A 151 -18.63 1.79 16.42
CA SER A 151 -18.97 3.15 16.86
C SER A 151 -18.18 3.62 18.10
N THR A 152 -17.37 2.76 18.72
CA THR A 152 -16.64 3.07 19.97
C THR A 152 -15.17 2.65 19.91
N TYR A 153 -14.29 3.42 20.58
CA TYR A 153 -12.83 3.26 20.60
C TYR A 153 -12.27 3.44 22.03
N PRO A 154 -12.61 2.56 22.99
CA PRO A 154 -12.34 2.80 24.41
C PRO A 154 -10.85 2.74 24.81
N ASP A 155 -10.04 2.00 24.05
CA ASP A 155 -8.65 1.65 24.33
C ASP A 155 -7.71 2.07 23.18
N GLY A 156 -8.11 3.08 22.41
CA GLY A 156 -7.34 3.59 21.29
C GLY A 156 -7.85 4.93 20.79
N VAL A 157 -7.23 5.42 19.74
CA VAL A 157 -7.61 6.69 19.09
C VAL A 157 -8.74 6.42 18.12
N ASN A 158 -9.76 7.27 18.14
CA ASN A 158 -10.80 7.29 17.11
C ASN A 158 -10.13 7.58 15.75
N PRO A 159 -10.29 6.71 14.72
CA PRO A 159 -9.66 6.87 13.42
C PRO A 159 -9.88 8.24 12.75
N LEU A 160 -10.97 8.94 13.06
CA LEU A 160 -11.28 10.29 12.54
C LEU A 160 -10.42 11.40 13.14
N LEU A 161 -9.70 11.15 14.24
CA LEU A 161 -8.85 12.13 14.92
C LEU A 161 -7.42 12.14 14.37
N TRP A 162 -7.01 11.12 13.61
CA TRP A 162 -5.72 11.12 12.96
C TRP A 162 -5.68 12.18 11.86
N ASN A 163 -4.58 12.91 11.81
CA ASN A 163 -4.30 13.96 10.82
C ASN A 163 -2.93 13.80 10.15
N GLY A 164 -2.25 12.68 10.40
CA GLY A 164 -0.92 12.42 9.87
C GLY A 164 -0.41 11.02 10.19
N SER A 165 0.60 10.59 9.44
CA SER A 165 1.15 9.23 9.54
C SER A 165 2.25 9.09 10.59
N THR A 166 2.95 10.19 10.91
CA THR A 166 4.20 10.13 11.68
C THR A 166 3.99 9.69 13.13
N SER A 167 2.94 10.19 13.80
CA SER A 167 2.60 9.78 15.16
C SER A 167 2.24 8.29 15.24
N ILE A 168 1.54 7.76 14.23
CA ILE A 168 1.21 6.33 14.13
C ILE A 168 2.51 5.50 13.98
N LEU A 169 3.37 5.87 13.03
CA LEU A 169 4.62 5.15 12.78
C LEU A 169 5.57 5.17 14.00
N GLN A 170 5.70 6.33 14.64
CA GLN A 170 6.49 6.49 15.86
C GLN A 170 5.92 5.68 17.02
N GLN A 171 4.60 5.73 17.25
CA GLN A 171 3.95 4.96 18.31
C GLN A 171 4.13 3.45 18.10
N TRP A 172 3.99 2.95 16.87
CA TRP A 172 4.25 1.55 16.56
C TRP A 172 5.70 1.17 16.88
N HIS A 173 6.67 1.99 16.47
CA HIS A 173 8.09 1.71 16.71
C HIS A 173 8.47 1.78 18.21
N GLU A 174 8.05 2.84 18.92
CA GLU A 174 8.37 3.09 20.33
C GLU A 174 7.72 2.09 21.29
N SER A 175 6.56 1.55 20.93
CA SER A 175 5.88 0.49 21.69
C SER A 175 6.50 -0.91 21.50
N GLY A 176 7.61 -1.02 20.76
CA GLY A 176 8.24 -2.29 20.45
C GLY A 176 7.47 -3.09 19.39
N PHE A 177 6.98 -2.40 18.35
CA PHE A 177 6.24 -2.96 17.22
C PHE A 177 4.85 -3.49 17.59
N GLN A 178 4.18 -2.85 18.56
CA GLN A 178 2.80 -3.17 18.90
C GLN A 178 1.84 -2.37 18.02
N ALA A 179 0.76 -3.03 17.60
CA ALA A 179 -0.25 -2.44 16.72
C ALA A 179 -0.89 -1.19 17.35
N VAL A 180 -0.93 -0.11 16.58
CA VAL A 180 -1.55 1.16 16.92
C VAL A 180 -3.07 1.06 16.75
N ARG A 181 -3.78 1.47 17.78
CA ARG A 181 -5.25 1.46 17.85
C ARG A 181 -5.77 2.88 17.61
N TYR A 182 -6.63 3.17 16.65
CA TYR A 182 -7.19 2.30 15.59
C TYR A 182 -7.05 2.95 14.21
N GLY A 183 -7.16 2.14 13.16
CA GLY A 183 -7.22 2.58 11.77
C GLY A 183 -8.54 2.23 11.07
N GLN A 184 -8.86 3.01 10.04
CA GLN A 184 -9.84 2.68 8.99
C GLN A 184 -9.18 2.93 7.63
N CYS A 185 -9.84 2.57 6.52
CA CYS A 185 -9.22 2.49 5.19
C CYS A 185 -8.37 3.71 4.78
N TRP A 186 -8.84 4.93 5.04
CA TRP A 186 -8.06 6.15 4.72
C TRP A 186 -6.79 6.28 5.58
N VAL A 187 -6.81 5.81 6.82
CA VAL A 187 -5.63 5.80 7.71
C VAL A 187 -4.63 4.78 7.19
N PHE A 188 -5.07 3.57 6.83
CA PHE A 188 -4.22 2.54 6.22
C PHE A 188 -3.58 3.05 4.92
N SER A 189 -4.40 3.59 4.00
CA SER A 189 -3.94 4.18 2.73
C SER A 189 -2.91 5.30 2.95
N ALA A 190 -3.19 6.25 3.85
CA ALA A 190 -2.32 7.39 4.06
C ALA A 190 -0.98 7.01 4.73
N VAL A 191 -0.99 6.09 5.70
CA VAL A 191 0.24 5.55 6.29
C VAL A 191 1.04 4.75 5.27
N ALA A 192 0.38 3.91 4.46
CA ALA A 192 1.04 3.19 3.36
C ALA A 192 1.71 4.16 2.37
N CYS A 193 1.00 5.24 1.99
CA CYS A 193 1.54 6.27 1.10
C CYS A 193 2.79 6.94 1.70
N THR A 194 2.80 7.27 2.99
CA THR A 194 4.01 7.76 3.69
C THR A 194 5.17 6.79 3.53
N VAL A 195 4.96 5.51 3.79
CA VAL A 195 6.03 4.48 3.70
C VAL A 195 6.53 4.35 2.27
N PHE A 196 5.64 4.30 1.27
CA PHE A 196 6.04 4.22 -0.13
C PHE A 196 6.83 5.43 -0.60
N ARG A 197 6.37 6.66 -0.30
CA ARG A 197 7.11 7.90 -0.59
C ARG A 197 8.48 7.89 0.07
N CYS A 198 8.55 7.47 1.34
CA CYS A 198 9.80 7.39 2.10
C CYS A 198 10.81 6.40 1.47
N LEU A 199 10.34 5.26 0.96
CA LEU A 199 11.17 4.26 0.28
C LEU A 199 11.56 4.64 -1.16
N GLY A 200 11.06 5.78 -1.67
CA GLY A 200 11.32 6.27 -3.03
C GLY A 200 10.40 5.68 -4.10
N ILE A 201 9.25 5.11 -3.71
CA ILE A 201 8.22 4.62 -4.64
C ILE A 201 7.17 5.72 -4.83
N PRO A 202 6.98 6.27 -6.04
CA PRO A 202 5.96 7.28 -6.28
C PRO A 202 4.59 6.74 -5.92
N SER A 203 3.84 7.47 -5.09
CA SER A 203 2.56 7.01 -4.57
C SER A 203 1.54 8.11 -4.30
N ARG A 204 0.26 7.74 -4.35
CA ARG A 204 -0.88 8.61 -4.05
C ARG A 204 -2.02 7.84 -3.39
N PRO A 205 -2.73 8.42 -2.40
CA PRO A 205 -3.95 7.85 -1.87
C PRO A 205 -5.10 8.01 -2.89
N ILE A 206 -5.99 7.03 -2.94
CA ILE A 206 -7.17 7.03 -3.80
C ILE A 206 -8.41 6.83 -2.95
N THR A 207 -9.53 7.38 -3.40
CA THR A 207 -10.83 7.17 -2.79
C THR A 207 -11.82 6.72 -3.85
N ASN A 208 -12.44 5.58 -3.62
CA ASN A 208 -13.54 5.04 -4.41
C ASN A 208 -14.84 5.23 -3.65
N PHE A 209 -15.85 5.84 -4.27
CA PHE A 209 -17.16 6.00 -3.65
C PHE A 209 -18.08 4.84 -4.04
N ASN A 210 -19.00 4.46 -3.15
CA ASN A 210 -19.81 3.24 -3.33
C ASN A 210 -18.93 2.00 -3.61
N SER A 211 -17.86 1.84 -2.85
CA SER A 211 -16.92 0.73 -3.07
C SER A 211 -17.55 -0.59 -2.68
N ALA A 212 -17.53 -1.55 -3.60
CA ALA A 212 -18.01 -2.89 -3.35
C ALA A 212 -16.98 -3.72 -2.57
N HIS A 213 -17.46 -4.57 -1.67
CA HIS A 213 -16.68 -5.65 -1.07
C HIS A 213 -17.39 -6.96 -1.40
N ASP A 214 -16.95 -7.59 -2.49
CA ASP A 214 -17.41 -8.91 -2.95
C ASP A 214 -16.63 -10.01 -2.20
N THR A 215 -17.36 -10.80 -1.41
CA THR A 215 -16.78 -11.84 -0.55
C THR A 215 -16.75 -13.24 -1.17
N ASN A 216 -17.35 -13.42 -2.35
CA ASN A 216 -17.45 -14.71 -3.03
C ASN A 216 -16.83 -14.72 -4.43
N ALA A 217 -16.33 -13.56 -4.88
CA ALA A 217 -15.67 -13.33 -6.14
C ALA A 217 -16.56 -13.68 -7.34
N ASN A 218 -17.84 -13.31 -7.33
CA ASN A 218 -18.74 -13.48 -8.49
C ASN A 218 -18.98 -12.18 -9.28
N LEU A 219 -18.41 -11.05 -8.86
CA LEU A 219 -18.60 -9.72 -9.44
C LEU A 219 -20.04 -9.15 -9.25
N GLU A 220 -20.80 -9.73 -8.33
CA GLU A 220 -22.12 -9.24 -7.92
C GLU A 220 -22.10 -8.93 -6.42
N ILE A 221 -22.81 -7.88 -6.01
CA ILE A 221 -23.04 -7.54 -4.60
C ILE A 221 -24.50 -7.79 -4.27
N ASP A 222 -24.73 -8.80 -3.43
CA ASP A 222 -26.08 -9.24 -3.09
C ASP A 222 -26.67 -8.44 -1.93
N CYS A 223 -27.76 -7.72 -2.19
CA CYS A 223 -28.58 -7.08 -1.17
C CYS A 223 -29.91 -7.82 -1.00
N ILE A 224 -30.06 -8.49 0.14
CA ILE A 224 -31.26 -9.25 0.46
C ILE A 224 -32.20 -8.38 1.30
N VAL A 225 -33.42 -8.20 0.82
CA VAL A 225 -34.51 -7.47 1.48
C VAL A 225 -35.68 -8.39 1.80
N ASP A 226 -36.47 -8.04 2.81
CA ASP A 226 -37.76 -8.70 3.09
C ASP A 226 -38.84 -8.26 2.10
N MET A 227 -40.04 -8.87 2.18
CA MET A 227 -41.18 -8.51 1.33
C MET A 227 -41.67 -7.06 1.50
N LYS A 228 -41.21 -6.34 2.53
CA LYS A 228 -41.49 -4.91 2.76
C LYS A 228 -40.37 -4.00 2.22
N GLY A 229 -39.33 -4.58 1.59
CA GLY A 229 -38.19 -3.86 1.05
C GLY A 229 -37.14 -3.46 2.09
N LYS A 230 -37.22 -3.95 3.34
CA LYS A 230 -36.22 -3.68 4.38
C LYS A 230 -35.05 -4.64 4.21
N LYS A 231 -33.82 -4.10 4.15
CA LYS A 231 -32.59 -4.92 4.14
C LYS A 231 -32.54 -5.83 5.37
N ILE A 232 -32.28 -7.11 5.14
CA ILE A 232 -32.14 -8.12 6.19
C ILE A 232 -30.68 -8.12 6.65
N PRO A 233 -30.36 -7.69 7.89
CA PRO A 233 -28.99 -7.66 8.37
C PRO A 233 -28.38 -9.07 8.42
N GLY A 234 -27.14 -9.21 7.93
CA GLY A 234 -26.40 -10.49 7.96
C GLY A 234 -26.84 -11.54 6.94
N ALA A 235 -27.81 -11.23 6.06
CA ALA A 235 -28.27 -12.17 5.03
C ALA A 235 -27.26 -12.32 3.86
N SER A 236 -26.48 -11.28 3.58
CA SER A 236 -25.29 -11.35 2.72
C SER A 236 -24.08 -10.83 3.50
N ARG A 237 -22.90 -11.36 3.16
CA ARG A 237 -21.61 -10.85 3.63
C ARG A 237 -21.10 -9.70 2.77
N ASP A 238 -21.62 -9.55 1.54
CA ASP A 238 -21.20 -8.49 0.65
C ASP A 238 -21.70 -7.13 1.14
N THR A 239 -20.88 -6.11 0.94
CA THR A 239 -21.20 -4.75 1.38
C THR A 239 -20.85 -3.72 0.31
N ILE A 240 -21.56 -2.59 0.35
CA ILE A 240 -21.15 -1.36 -0.34
C ILE A 240 -20.79 -0.37 0.74
N TRP A 241 -19.53 0.07 0.72
CA TRP A 241 -19.04 1.12 1.60
C TRP A 241 -19.35 2.48 0.97
N ASN A 242 -19.69 3.47 1.79
CA ASN A 242 -19.91 4.84 1.31
C ASN A 242 -18.70 5.35 0.51
N PHE A 243 -17.51 5.03 1.00
CA PHE A 243 -16.26 5.13 0.29
C PHE A 243 -15.26 4.11 0.85
N HIS A 244 -14.24 3.82 0.06
CA HIS A 244 -13.08 3.04 0.44
C HIS A 244 -11.82 3.72 -0.08
N CYS A 245 -10.71 3.57 0.65
CA CYS A 245 -9.45 4.18 0.29
C CYS A 245 -8.34 3.14 0.20
N TRP A 246 -7.55 3.21 -0.86
CA TRP A 246 -6.32 2.44 -1.06
C TRP A 246 -5.19 3.37 -1.51
N THR A 247 -4.02 2.81 -1.80
CA THR A 247 -2.87 3.58 -2.31
C THR A 247 -2.50 3.07 -3.69
N GLU A 248 -2.20 3.99 -4.60
CA GLU A 248 -1.61 3.66 -5.88
C GLU A 248 -0.12 3.93 -5.86
N CYS A 249 0.68 3.00 -6.38
CA CYS A 249 2.12 3.18 -6.58
C CYS A 249 2.50 3.03 -8.04
N TRP A 250 3.38 3.90 -8.52
CA TRP A 250 3.96 3.78 -9.84
C TRP A 250 5.10 2.76 -9.83
N MET A 251 4.99 1.71 -10.66
CA MET A 251 6.09 0.76 -10.88
C MET A 251 5.97 0.01 -12.20
N LYS A 252 7.09 -0.54 -12.66
CA LYS A 252 7.11 -1.53 -13.73
C LYS A 252 6.72 -2.91 -13.21
N ARG A 253 5.91 -3.62 -13.98
CA ARG A 253 5.45 -4.99 -13.73
C ARG A 253 6.27 -5.97 -14.55
N ARG A 254 7.55 -6.12 -14.19
CA ARG A 254 8.47 -7.07 -14.84
C ARG A 254 8.04 -8.54 -14.68
N ASP A 255 7.13 -8.80 -13.76
CA ASP A 255 6.45 -10.08 -13.54
C ASP A 255 5.26 -10.31 -14.50
N LEU A 256 4.81 -9.28 -15.21
CA LEU A 256 3.74 -9.31 -16.22
C LEU A 256 4.23 -8.75 -17.57
N LYS A 257 3.30 -8.59 -18.52
CA LYS A 257 3.55 -7.90 -19.79
C LYS A 257 3.75 -6.39 -19.58
N PRO A 258 4.59 -5.73 -20.40
CA PRO A 258 4.86 -4.28 -20.29
C PRO A 258 3.63 -3.38 -20.37
N GLU A 259 2.55 -3.83 -20.99
CA GLU A 259 1.29 -3.08 -21.05
C GLU A 259 0.69 -2.81 -19.66
N PHE A 260 1.03 -3.62 -18.65
CA PHE A 260 0.55 -3.48 -17.28
C PHE A 260 1.43 -2.57 -16.39
N ASP A 261 2.52 -2.02 -16.93
CA ASP A 261 3.35 -1.03 -16.25
C ASP A 261 2.55 0.23 -15.88
N GLY A 262 2.91 0.85 -14.75
CA GLY A 262 2.40 2.15 -14.33
C GLY A 262 1.81 2.14 -12.94
N TRP A 263 0.72 2.86 -12.73
CA TRP A 263 -0.01 2.88 -11.47
C TRP A 263 -0.59 1.51 -11.13
N GLN A 264 -0.29 1.04 -9.93
CA GLN A 264 -0.77 -0.22 -9.37
C GLN A 264 -1.54 0.07 -8.08
N VAL A 265 -2.72 -0.54 -7.93
CA VAL A 265 -3.51 -0.53 -6.69
C VAL A 265 -2.82 -1.39 -5.64
N LEU A 266 -2.67 -0.84 -4.43
CA LEU A 266 -2.21 -1.49 -3.21
C LEU A 266 -3.16 -1.13 -2.07
N ASP A 267 -3.89 -2.12 -1.58
CA ASP A 267 -4.85 -1.92 -0.49
C ASP A 267 -4.36 -2.60 0.79
N ALA A 268 -4.03 -1.76 1.78
CA ALA A 268 -3.54 -2.14 3.09
C ALA A 268 -4.66 -2.50 4.07
N THR A 269 -5.92 -2.25 3.69
CA THR A 269 -7.09 -2.55 4.51
C THR A 269 -7.33 -4.06 4.52
N PRO A 270 -7.46 -4.70 5.70
CA PRO A 270 -7.63 -6.15 5.79
C PRO A 270 -9.06 -6.57 5.42
N GLN A 271 -9.37 -6.59 4.12
CA GLN A 271 -10.67 -7.01 3.59
C GLN A 271 -10.67 -8.50 3.24
N GLU A 272 -9.82 -8.88 2.28
CA GLU A 272 -9.69 -10.26 1.78
C GLU A 272 -8.27 -10.78 1.94
N LYS A 273 -8.14 -12.10 2.15
CA LYS A 273 -6.85 -12.77 2.23
C LYS A 273 -6.33 -13.11 0.84
N SER A 274 -5.11 -12.73 0.54
CA SER A 274 -4.36 -13.22 -0.62
C SER A 274 -3.25 -14.16 -0.17
N GLU A 275 -3.25 -15.38 -0.71
CA GLU A 275 -2.30 -16.44 -0.34
C GLU A 275 -2.24 -16.69 1.19
N GLY A 276 -3.38 -16.49 1.88
CA GLY A 276 -3.53 -16.72 3.33
C GLY A 276 -3.24 -15.51 4.23
N ILE A 277 -2.78 -14.39 3.66
CA ILE A 277 -2.38 -13.18 4.40
C ILE A 277 -3.25 -11.99 3.96
N TYR A 278 -3.61 -11.10 4.88
CA TYR A 278 -4.30 -9.84 4.58
C TYR A 278 -3.37 -8.84 3.88
N CYS A 279 -3.30 -8.97 2.56
CA CYS A 279 -2.62 -8.05 1.67
C CYS A 279 -3.32 -8.03 0.30
N CYS A 280 -3.32 -6.87 -0.36
CA CYS A 280 -3.90 -6.71 -1.69
C CYS A 280 -2.96 -5.93 -2.62
N GLY A 281 -2.71 -6.48 -3.81
CA GLY A 281 -1.89 -5.85 -4.84
C GLY A 281 -0.41 -6.25 -4.79
N PRO A 282 0.44 -5.68 -5.68
CA PRO A 282 0.11 -4.61 -6.63
C PRO A 282 -0.75 -5.07 -7.82
N THR A 283 -1.85 -4.38 -8.07
CA THR A 283 -2.81 -4.68 -9.13
C THR A 283 -2.80 -3.61 -10.21
N SER A 284 -2.57 -3.98 -11.48
CA SER A 284 -2.44 -2.99 -12.55
C SER A 284 -3.76 -2.29 -12.85
N ILE A 285 -3.81 -0.96 -12.78
CA ILE A 285 -5.01 -0.18 -13.16
C ILE A 285 -5.39 -0.43 -14.63
N LYS A 286 -4.39 -0.62 -15.49
CA LYS A 286 -4.63 -0.95 -16.90
C LYS A 286 -5.27 -2.32 -17.05
N ALA A 287 -4.93 -3.28 -16.19
CA ALA A 287 -5.61 -4.57 -16.16
C ALA A 287 -7.08 -4.40 -15.76
N ILE A 288 -7.36 -3.65 -14.69
CA ILE A 288 -8.74 -3.35 -14.24
C ILE A 288 -9.55 -2.67 -15.34
N LYS A 289 -9.03 -1.57 -15.90
CA LYS A 289 -9.70 -0.79 -16.94
C LYS A 289 -10.06 -1.60 -18.18
N ASN A 290 -9.22 -2.58 -18.55
CA ASN A 290 -9.42 -3.41 -19.74
C ASN A 290 -10.06 -4.77 -19.43
N GLY A 291 -10.51 -5.01 -18.19
CA GLY A 291 -11.21 -6.25 -17.81
C GLY A 291 -10.30 -7.48 -17.69
N HIS A 292 -8.99 -7.32 -17.51
CA HIS A 292 -8.05 -8.42 -17.28
C HIS A 292 -8.08 -8.88 -15.81
N ILE A 293 -9.10 -9.65 -15.44
CA ILE A 293 -9.40 -10.06 -14.05
C ILE A 293 -8.66 -11.31 -13.56
N ASN A 294 -7.77 -11.89 -14.37
CA ASN A 294 -7.01 -13.10 -14.03
C ASN A 294 -5.51 -12.83 -13.88
N GLU A 295 -5.07 -11.57 -14.01
CA GLU A 295 -3.67 -11.21 -13.84
C GLU A 295 -3.31 -11.06 -12.36
N LYS A 296 -2.03 -11.22 -12.03
CA LYS A 296 -1.56 -10.98 -10.66
C LYS A 296 -1.49 -9.48 -10.36
N TYR A 297 -1.77 -9.01 -9.15
CA TYR A 297 -2.31 -9.71 -7.99
C TYR A 297 -3.76 -9.25 -7.76
N GLU A 298 -4.60 -10.08 -7.14
CA GLU A 298 -5.99 -9.75 -6.72
C GLU A 298 -6.86 -8.99 -7.73
N THR A 299 -6.61 -9.12 -9.04
CA THR A 299 -7.30 -8.32 -10.07
C THR A 299 -8.81 -8.48 -10.04
N LYS A 300 -9.30 -9.69 -9.77
CA LYS A 300 -10.73 -9.95 -9.63
C LYS A 300 -11.37 -9.21 -8.46
N PHE A 301 -10.71 -9.21 -7.29
CA PHE A 301 -11.19 -8.48 -6.11
C PHE A 301 -11.21 -6.98 -6.40
N VAL A 302 -10.08 -6.41 -6.83
CA VAL A 302 -10.00 -4.97 -7.14
C VAL A 302 -10.95 -4.56 -8.25
N PHE A 303 -11.19 -5.41 -9.26
CA PHE A 303 -12.19 -5.16 -10.30
C PHE A 303 -13.59 -5.10 -9.71
N SER A 304 -13.93 -6.03 -8.80
CA SER A 304 -15.24 -6.01 -8.12
C SER A 304 -15.46 -4.71 -7.35
N GLU A 305 -14.43 -4.16 -6.69
CA GLU A 305 -14.53 -2.93 -5.89
C GLU A 305 -15.05 -1.72 -6.70
N VAL A 306 -14.79 -1.69 -8.00
CA VAL A 306 -15.11 -0.58 -8.91
C VAL A 306 -16.12 -0.92 -10.01
N ASN A 307 -16.44 -2.20 -10.22
CA ASN A 307 -17.28 -2.63 -11.34
C ASN A 307 -18.36 -3.67 -10.98
N ALA A 308 -18.47 -4.10 -9.72
CA ALA A 308 -19.48 -5.11 -9.36
C ALA A 308 -20.92 -4.63 -9.59
N ASP A 309 -21.76 -5.55 -10.06
CA ASP A 309 -23.19 -5.30 -10.22
C ASP A 309 -23.90 -5.39 -8.87
N TYR A 310 -24.73 -4.41 -8.53
CA TYR A 310 -25.51 -4.47 -7.30
C TYR A 310 -26.86 -5.14 -7.54
N VAL A 311 -27.06 -6.33 -6.98
CA VAL A 311 -28.24 -7.15 -7.19
C VAL A 311 -29.11 -7.14 -5.93
N THR A 312 -30.36 -6.71 -6.08
CA THR A 312 -31.35 -6.74 -5.00
C THR A 312 -32.22 -7.99 -5.12
N TRP A 313 -32.27 -8.78 -4.04
CA TRP A 313 -33.06 -10.00 -3.92
C TRP A 313 -34.12 -9.82 -2.84
N CYS A 314 -35.35 -10.27 -3.11
CA CYS A 314 -36.41 -10.34 -2.11
C CYS A 314 -36.49 -11.76 -1.55
N SER A 315 -36.44 -11.90 -0.23
CA SER A 315 -36.71 -13.15 0.47
C SER A 315 -38.22 -13.33 0.65
N LEU A 316 -38.76 -14.37 0.00
CA LEU A 316 -40.18 -14.73 0.07
C LEU A 316 -40.49 -15.51 1.36
N GLU A 317 -41.78 -15.72 1.66
CA GLU A 317 -42.21 -16.44 2.87
C GLU A 317 -41.63 -17.86 2.99
N ASN A 318 -41.47 -18.55 1.85
CA ASN A 318 -40.85 -19.88 1.77
C ASN A 318 -39.30 -19.84 1.83
N LYS A 319 -38.72 -18.67 2.13
CA LYS A 319 -37.28 -18.37 2.15
C LYS A 319 -36.57 -18.48 0.79
N SER A 320 -37.28 -18.64 -0.32
CA SER A 320 -36.65 -18.55 -1.63
C SER A 320 -36.32 -17.09 -1.98
N LEU A 321 -35.28 -16.90 -2.78
CA LEU A 321 -34.84 -15.58 -3.22
C LEU A 321 -35.36 -15.29 -4.62
N LYS A 322 -35.98 -14.12 -4.80
CA LYS A 322 -36.41 -13.60 -6.10
C LYS A 322 -35.58 -12.37 -6.46
N LYS A 323 -34.89 -12.39 -7.60
CA LYS A 323 -34.17 -11.22 -8.13
C LYS A 323 -35.18 -10.11 -8.45
N ILE A 324 -34.98 -8.92 -7.88
CA ILE A 324 -35.87 -7.76 -8.02
C ILE A 324 -35.28 -6.72 -8.96
N LYS A 325 -33.98 -6.42 -8.79
CA LYS A 325 -33.31 -5.35 -9.51
C LYS A 325 -31.82 -5.65 -9.65
N VAL A 326 -31.25 -5.25 -10.77
CA VAL A 326 -29.79 -5.19 -10.99
C VAL A 326 -29.44 -3.74 -11.27
N ASN A 327 -28.39 -3.23 -10.64
CA ASN A 327 -27.83 -1.91 -10.91
C ASN A 327 -26.35 -2.04 -11.26
N THR A 328 -26.02 -1.82 -12.52
CA THR A 328 -24.68 -1.96 -13.09
C THR A 328 -23.87 -0.66 -13.08
N TYR A 329 -24.37 0.39 -12.41
CA TYR A 329 -23.76 1.72 -12.36
C TYR A 329 -23.68 2.31 -10.94
N LEU A 330 -23.98 1.50 -9.91
CA LEU A 330 -23.98 1.96 -8.53
C LEU A 330 -22.57 2.07 -7.96
N VAL A 331 -21.79 1.01 -8.17
CA VAL A 331 -20.42 0.83 -7.68
C VAL A 331 -19.47 1.65 -8.53
N GLY A 332 -18.52 2.33 -7.88
CA GLY A 332 -17.61 3.30 -8.53
C GLY A 332 -18.31 4.58 -9.00
#